data_AF-A0A7S3G3K3-F1
#
_entry.id   AF-A0A7S3G3K3-F1
#
_cell.length_a   1.000
_cell.length_b   1.000
_cell.length_c   1.000
_cell.angle_alpha   90.00
_cell.angle_beta   90.00
_cell.angle_gamma   90.00
#
_symmetry.space_group_name_H-M   'P 1'
#
loop_
_entity.id
_entity.type
_entity.pdbx_description
1 polymer ?
#
loop_
_entity_poly.entity_id
_entity_poly.type
_entity_poly.pdbx_seq_one_letter_code
_entity_poly.pdbx_strand_id
1 'polypeptide(L)'
;AAWQCFFGEGVTKYTKTPFLIHIEQYDAFQSTTDVGHGPPFSNDEMTYLGELRGALHSGIATNVGDPNRAFSCACYSHCLADKDTFFYTTLTQPLYPHTATTFHDAVVGFLEQGDLTPVI
;
A
#
# COMPACT_ATOMS: atom_id res chain seq x y z
N ALA A 1 -20.85 -10.29 -2.62
CA ALA A 1 -21.63 -9.98 -1.41
C ALA A 1 -21.29 -8.57 -0.93
N ALA A 2 -22.24 -7.83 -0.34
CA ALA A 2 -22.03 -6.41 -0.01
C ALA A 2 -20.82 -6.13 0.89
N TRP A 3 -20.44 -7.08 1.76
CA TRP A 3 -19.28 -6.95 2.64
C TRP A 3 -17.94 -6.84 1.90
N GLN A 4 -17.84 -7.35 0.66
CA GLN A 4 -16.59 -7.31 -0.10
C GLN A 4 -16.19 -5.89 -0.50
N CYS A 5 -17.13 -4.94 -0.48
CA CYS A 5 -16.86 -3.53 -0.79
C CYS A 5 -16.05 -2.81 0.31
N PHE A 6 -15.89 -3.41 1.50
CA PHE A 6 -15.01 -2.88 2.54
C PHE A 6 -13.53 -3.20 2.29
N PHE A 7 -13.23 -4.10 1.35
CA PHE A 7 -11.87 -4.52 1.04
C PHE A 7 -11.39 -3.85 -0.25
N GLY A 8 -10.18 -3.28 -0.21
CA GLY A 8 -9.57 -2.57 -1.34
C GLY A 8 -9.62 -3.39 -2.64
N GLU A 9 -9.21 -4.66 -2.60
CA GLU A 9 -9.27 -5.58 -3.74
C GLU A 9 -10.69 -5.72 -4.35
N GLY A 10 -11.72 -5.68 -3.50
CA GLY A 10 -13.10 -5.78 -3.94
C GLY A 10 -13.56 -4.52 -4.66
N VAL A 11 -13.19 -3.33 -4.17
CA VAL A 11 -13.71 -2.05 -4.67
C VAL A 11 -12.89 -1.48 -5.85
N THR A 12 -11.56 -1.68 -5.87
CA THR A 12 -10.67 -1.05 -6.87
C THR A 12 -11.04 -1.40 -8.31
N LYS A 13 -11.59 -2.60 -8.54
CA LYS A 13 -12.08 -3.09 -9.85
C LYS A 13 -13.29 -2.32 -10.38
N TYR A 14 -14.03 -1.65 -9.50
CA TYR A 14 -15.25 -0.92 -9.84
C TYR A 14 -15.07 0.61 -9.75
N THR A 15 -13.98 1.08 -9.16
CA THR A 15 -13.68 2.50 -9.02
C THR A 15 -13.22 3.10 -10.35
N LYS A 16 -14.00 4.04 -10.87
CA LYS A 16 -13.68 4.78 -12.11
C LYS A 16 -12.81 6.01 -11.85
N THR A 17 -12.94 6.61 -10.68
CA THR A 17 -12.13 7.76 -10.28
C THR A 17 -10.66 7.34 -10.23
N PRO A 18 -9.73 8.11 -10.82
CA PRO A 18 -8.31 7.86 -10.64
C PRO A 18 -7.95 7.82 -9.15
N PHE A 19 -7.17 6.83 -8.74
CA PHE A 19 -6.69 6.68 -7.37
C PHE A 19 -5.25 6.18 -7.36
N LEU A 20 -4.52 6.61 -6.33
CA LEU A 20 -3.22 6.10 -5.91
C LEU A 20 -3.41 5.32 -4.61
N ILE A 21 -2.96 4.07 -4.58
CA ILE A 21 -2.97 3.26 -3.35
C ILE A 21 -1.67 3.50 -2.58
N HIS A 22 -1.80 3.82 -1.29
CA HIS A 22 -0.69 3.75 -0.36
C HIS A 22 -0.96 2.66 0.68
N ILE A 23 0.00 1.75 0.87
CA ILE A 23 -0.11 0.70 1.88
C ILE A 23 1.25 0.19 2.35
N GLU A 24 1.43 0.05 3.65
CA GLU A 24 2.57 -0.57 4.28
C GLU A 24 2.49 -2.11 4.16
N GLN A 25 3.57 -2.76 3.72
CA GLN A 25 3.58 -4.22 3.57
C GLN A 25 3.53 -4.97 4.90
N TYR A 26 3.91 -4.28 5.98
CA TYR A 26 3.74 -4.73 7.35
C TYR A 26 2.84 -3.74 8.10
N ASP A 27 1.67 -3.42 7.53
CA ASP A 27 0.71 -2.52 8.18
C ASP A 27 0.47 -2.96 9.62
N ALA A 28 0.73 -2.06 10.57
CA ALA A 28 0.75 -2.39 11.98
C ALA A 28 -0.64 -2.73 12.49
N PHE A 29 -1.70 -2.13 11.94
CA PHE A 29 -3.07 -2.45 12.32
C PHE A 29 -3.46 -3.85 11.85
N GLN A 30 -3.21 -4.19 10.58
CA GLN A 30 -3.47 -5.52 10.04
C GLN A 30 -2.63 -6.58 10.75
N SER A 31 -1.32 -6.35 10.89
CA SER A 31 -0.39 -7.29 11.52
C SER A 31 -0.78 -7.60 12.96
N THR A 32 -1.10 -6.57 13.75
CA THR A 32 -1.53 -6.76 15.14
C THR A 32 -2.91 -7.40 15.26
N THR A 33 -3.82 -7.11 14.34
CA THR A 33 -5.16 -7.71 14.33
C THR A 33 -5.11 -9.20 14.00
N ASP A 34 -4.30 -9.59 13.01
CA ASP A 34 -4.17 -10.99 12.60
C ASP A 34 -3.45 -11.85 13.65
N VAL A 35 -2.37 -11.32 14.23
CA VAL A 35 -1.59 -12.02 15.27
C VAL A 35 -2.29 -11.97 16.63
N GLY A 36 -3.02 -10.90 16.93
CA GLY A 36 -3.74 -10.69 18.20
C GLY A 36 -2.95 -9.88 19.25
N HIS A 37 -1.74 -9.41 18.94
CA HIS A 37 -0.96 -8.48 19.77
C HIS A 37 0.03 -7.66 18.94
N GLY A 38 0.67 -6.66 19.55
CA GLY A 38 1.78 -5.91 18.96
C GLY A 38 3.15 -6.54 19.23
N PRO A 39 4.24 -6.02 18.64
CA PRO A 39 5.57 -6.55 18.82
C PRO A 39 6.02 -6.55 20.31
N PRO A 40 6.96 -7.43 20.70
CA PRO A 40 7.74 -8.31 19.82
C PRO A 40 6.92 -9.51 19.32
N PHE A 41 7.19 -9.91 18.08
CA PHE A 41 6.58 -11.09 17.45
C PHE A 41 7.49 -12.32 17.58
N SER A 42 6.89 -13.50 17.69
CA SER A 42 7.60 -14.78 17.62
C SER A 42 8.13 -15.06 16.21
N ASN A 43 9.03 -16.05 16.06
CA ASN A 43 9.56 -16.42 14.74
C ASN A 43 8.46 -16.94 13.78
N ASP A 44 7.48 -17.66 14.32
CA ASP A 44 6.37 -18.19 13.53
C ASP A 44 5.44 -17.05 13.08
N GLU A 45 5.18 -16.08 13.94
CA GLU A 45 4.44 -14.86 13.60
C GLU A 45 5.18 -14.03 12.54
N MET A 46 6.50 -13.88 12.66
CA MET A 46 7.30 -13.17 11.65
C MET A 46 7.28 -13.89 10.29
N THR A 47 7.21 -15.22 10.30
CA THR A 47 7.04 -16.02 9.07
C THR A 47 5.67 -15.75 8.44
N TYR A 48 4.60 -15.81 9.24
CA TYR A 48 3.25 -15.47 8.79
C TYR A 48 3.16 -14.04 8.21
N LEU A 49 3.73 -13.05 8.90
CA LEU A 49 3.75 -11.66 8.42
C LEU A 49 4.57 -11.51 7.12
N GLY A 50 5.61 -12.33 6.93
CA GLY A 50 6.34 -12.44 5.67
C GLY A 50 5.49 -12.96 4.52
N GLU A 51 4.65 -13.97 4.77
CA GLU A 51 3.67 -14.49 3.81
C GLU A 51 2.59 -13.45 3.50
N LEU A 52 2.06 -12.76 4.52
CA LEU A 52 1.09 -11.67 4.38
C LEU A 52 1.65 -10.55 3.49
N ARG A 53 2.90 -10.14 3.71
CA ARG A 53 3.61 -9.20 2.84
C ARG A 53 3.65 -9.67 1.38
N GLY A 54 3.94 -10.96 1.16
CA GLY A 54 3.95 -11.56 -0.17
C GLY A 54 2.57 -11.47 -0.84
N ALA A 55 1.52 -11.83 -0.10
CA ALA A 55 0.15 -11.76 -0.57
C ALA A 55 -0.29 -10.32 -0.90
N LEU A 56 0.07 -9.34 -0.07
CA LEU A 56 -0.19 -7.92 -0.32
C LEU A 56 0.50 -7.44 -1.60
N HIS A 57 1.79 -7.76 -1.76
CA HIS A 57 2.54 -7.41 -2.97
C HIS A 57 1.85 -7.97 -4.22
N SER A 58 1.56 -9.27 -4.24
CA SER A 58 0.89 -9.91 -5.37
C SER A 58 -0.53 -9.38 -5.60
N GLY A 59 -1.26 -9.07 -4.54
CA GLY A 59 -2.61 -8.51 -4.59
C GLY A 59 -2.64 -7.11 -5.19
N ILE A 60 -1.71 -6.23 -4.82
CA ILE A 60 -1.56 -4.90 -5.42
C ILE A 60 -1.26 -5.03 -6.91
N ALA A 61 -0.25 -5.84 -7.26
CA ALA A 61 0.14 -6.05 -8.66
C ALA A 61 -1.04 -6.58 -9.51
N THR A 62 -1.81 -7.53 -8.97
CA THR A 62 -2.94 -8.14 -9.69
C THR A 62 -4.15 -7.22 -9.79
N ASN A 63 -4.48 -6.49 -8.72
CA ASN A 63 -5.74 -5.74 -8.63
C ASN A 63 -5.63 -4.28 -9.10
N VAL A 64 -4.44 -3.69 -9.02
CA VAL A 64 -4.19 -2.34 -9.55
C VAL A 64 -3.75 -2.41 -11.01
N GLY A 65 -2.93 -3.40 -11.37
CA GLY A 65 -2.46 -3.64 -12.74
C GLY A 65 -1.50 -2.59 -13.31
N ASP A 66 -1.42 -1.41 -12.67
CA ASP A 66 -0.54 -0.30 -13.02
C ASP A 66 0.41 0.02 -11.85
N PRO A 67 1.73 -0.17 -12.02
CA PRO A 67 2.71 0.11 -10.97
C PRO A 67 2.77 1.58 -10.56
N ASN A 68 2.32 2.52 -11.40
CA ASN A 68 2.32 3.95 -11.07
C ASN A 68 1.12 4.36 -10.20
N ARG A 69 0.21 3.44 -9.91
CA ARG A 69 -0.99 3.66 -9.09
C ARG A 69 -0.90 3.00 -7.71
N ALA A 70 0.29 2.58 -7.31
CA ALA A 70 0.54 2.09 -5.96
C ALA A 70 1.90 2.53 -5.44
N PHE A 71 1.96 2.92 -4.16
CA PHE A 71 3.16 3.12 -3.39
C PHE A 71 3.10 2.23 -2.16
N SER A 72 4.11 1.39 -1.96
CA SER A 72 4.13 0.46 -0.83
C SER A 72 5.53 0.31 -0.28
N CYS A 73 5.69 0.39 1.04
CA CYS A 73 6.99 0.24 1.68
C CYS A 73 7.00 -0.97 2.62
N ALA A 74 8.16 -1.62 2.76
CA ALA A 74 8.35 -2.76 3.66
C ALA A 74 8.62 -2.30 5.11
N CYS A 75 7.75 -1.44 5.65
CA CYS A 75 7.89 -0.86 6.99
C CYS A 75 6.76 -1.32 7.91
N TYR A 76 7.08 -1.58 9.19
CA TYR A 76 6.06 -1.79 10.22
C TYR A 76 5.53 -0.42 10.70
N SER A 77 4.39 -0.01 10.17
CA SER A 77 3.74 1.25 10.53
C SER A 77 2.27 1.23 10.12
N HIS A 78 1.53 2.28 10.48
CA HIS A 78 0.15 2.46 10.06
C HIS A 78 -0.06 3.94 9.76
N CYS A 79 -0.80 4.23 8.69
CA CYS A 79 -1.11 5.58 8.22
C CYS A 79 0.12 6.49 8.04
N LEU A 80 1.19 6.00 7.37
CA LEU A 80 2.39 6.82 7.14
C LEU A 80 2.11 8.09 6.35
N ALA A 81 1.10 8.09 5.47
CA ALA A 81 0.71 9.26 4.69
C ALA A 81 0.34 10.48 5.55
N ASP A 82 -0.10 10.26 6.80
CA ASP A 82 -0.47 11.34 7.73
C ASP A 82 0.74 11.93 8.47
N LYS A 83 1.96 11.40 8.25
CA LYS A 83 3.18 11.87 8.89
C LYS A 83 3.93 12.81 7.94
N ASP A 84 4.09 14.06 8.35
CA ASP A 84 4.81 15.09 7.58
C ASP A 84 6.21 14.63 7.11
N THR A 85 6.91 13.88 7.96
CA THR A 85 8.25 13.37 7.65
C THR A 85 8.24 12.30 6.57
N PHE A 86 7.19 11.48 6.49
CA PHE A 86 7.11 10.39 5.52
C PHE A 86 7.02 10.91 4.10
N PHE A 87 6.31 12.02 3.90
CA PHE A 87 6.03 12.57 2.58
C PHE A 87 7.31 12.80 1.75
N TYR A 88 8.39 13.22 2.41
CA TYR A 88 9.69 13.50 1.78
C TYR A 88 10.79 12.47 2.13
N THR A 89 10.45 11.42 2.88
CA THR A 89 11.43 10.37 3.22
C THR A 89 11.64 9.46 2.03
N THR A 90 12.88 9.32 1.59
CA THR A 90 13.25 8.37 0.53
C THR A 90 13.17 6.94 1.06
N LEU A 91 12.37 6.12 0.40
CA LEU A 91 12.18 4.71 0.72
C LEU A 91 12.43 3.85 -0.51
N THR A 92 12.95 2.64 -0.29
CA THR A 92 13.06 1.65 -1.36
C THR A 92 11.68 1.09 -1.65
N GLN A 93 11.16 1.34 -2.85
CA GLN A 93 9.95 0.68 -3.31
C GLN A 93 10.27 -0.78 -3.67
N PRO A 94 9.57 -1.76 -3.08
CA PRO A 94 9.69 -3.16 -3.46
C PRO A 94 8.90 -3.50 -4.72
N LEU A 95 7.98 -2.61 -5.17
CA LEU A 95 7.16 -2.77 -6.37
C LEU A 95 7.83 -2.04 -7.55
N TYR A 96 8.65 -2.76 -8.34
CA TYR A 96 9.10 -2.44 -9.72
C TYR A 96 9.68 -1.05 -10.07
N PRO A 97 10.90 -0.98 -10.68
CA PRO A 97 12.15 -1.54 -10.17
C PRO A 97 12.42 -1.01 -8.75
N HIS A 98 13.37 -1.57 -8.01
CA HIS A 98 13.78 -1.08 -6.68
C HIS A 98 14.39 0.32 -6.74
N THR A 99 13.56 1.32 -6.98
CA THR A 99 13.94 2.71 -7.03
C THR A 99 13.71 3.30 -5.64
N ALA A 100 14.75 3.96 -5.14
CA ALA A 100 14.61 4.82 -4.00
C ALA A 100 13.79 6.03 -4.44
N THR A 101 12.63 6.25 -3.84
CA THR A 101 11.72 7.35 -4.18
C THR A 101 10.96 7.81 -2.93
N THR A 102 10.35 8.98 -2.98
CA THR A 102 9.53 9.52 -1.88
C THR A 102 8.05 9.30 -2.17
N PHE A 103 7.21 9.35 -1.13
CA PHE A 103 5.76 9.34 -1.35
C PHE A 103 5.30 10.58 -2.13
N HIS A 104 5.94 11.74 -1.91
CA HIS A 104 5.74 12.95 -2.71
C HIS A 104 5.94 12.69 -4.22
N ASP A 105 7.06 12.09 -4.62
CA ASP A 105 7.36 11.87 -6.03
C ASP A 105 6.38 10.89 -6.69
N ALA A 106 5.90 9.89 -5.93
CA ALA A 106 4.86 8.99 -6.40
C ALA A 106 3.51 9.71 -6.59
N VAL A 107 3.15 10.62 -5.68
CA VAL A 107 1.97 11.48 -5.83
C VAL A 107 2.12 12.37 -7.06
N VAL A 108 3.23 13.11 -7.18
CA VAL A 108 3.47 13.99 -8.34
C VAL A 108 3.42 13.20 -9.65
N GLY A 109 4.11 12.06 -9.72
CA GLY A 109 4.09 11.20 -10.91
C GLY A 109 2.69 10.69 -11.24
N PHE A 110 1.88 10.33 -10.25
CA PHE A 110 0.48 9.96 -10.45
C PHE A 110 -0.36 11.14 -10.99
N LEU A 111 -0.18 12.35 -10.42
CA LEU A 111 -0.91 13.54 -10.83
C LEU A 111 -0.54 13.98 -12.26
N GLU A 112 0.72 13.83 -12.66
CA GLU A 112 1.21 14.18 -14.00
C GLU A 112 0.76 13.18 -15.08
N GLN A 113 0.53 11.91 -14.70
CA GLN A 113 0.05 10.86 -15.61
C GLN A 113 -1.48 10.84 -15.76
N GLY A 114 -2.22 11.31 -14.75
CA GLY A 114 -3.67 11.41 -14.79
C GLY A 114 -4.12 12.71 -15.46
N ASP A 115 -4.93 12.61 -16.51
CA ASP A 115 -5.86 13.69 -16.85
C ASP A 115 -6.90 13.77 -15.73
N LEU A 116 -6.53 14.45 -14.64
CA LEU A 116 -7.37 14.67 -13.46
C LEU A 116 -8.39 15.76 -13.74
N THR A 117 -9.08 15.66 -14.86
CA THR A 117 -10.29 16.45 -15.09
C THR A 117 -11.24 16.12 -13.94
N PRO A 118 -11.64 17.11 -13.11
CA PRO A 118 -12.55 16.84 -12.01
C PRO A 118 -13.84 16.26 -12.59
N VAL A 119 -14.19 15.04 -12.20
CA VAL A 119 -15.52 14.50 -12.50
C VAL A 119 -16.48 15.21 -11.55
N ILE A 120 -16.94 16.40 -11.95
CA ILE A 120 -18.05 17.14 -11.32
C ILE A 120 -19.35 16.54 -11.82
#